data_AF-A0AA35MFG5-F1
#
_entry.id   AF-A0AA35MFG5-F1
#
_cell.length_a   1.000
_cell.length_b   1.000
_cell.length_c   1.000
_cell.angle_alpha   90.00
_cell.angle_beta   90.00
_cell.angle_gamma   90.00
#
_symmetry.space_group_name_H-M   'P 1'
#
loop_
_entity.id
_entity.type
_entity.pdbx_description
1 polymer ?
#
loop_
_entity_poly.entity_id
_entity_poly.type
_entity_poly.pdbx_seq_one_letter_code
_entity_poly.pdbx_strand_id
1 'polypeptide(L)'
;MAEYEGETLAKWPQLNRFNVADQPSGHTIQAMQQTGFHTWVFVFYRCTYSDDAAWNRYVAFMHKEIARSLEVSGTDLLLTQYLDMTVVEDPSTLNNASKAAVREHFENWVDANQDQEKGGPGWDNPLAQSVSNVKVLAPEAVNLRLLFAP
;
A
#
# COMPACT_ATOMS: atom_id res chain seq x y z
N MET A 1 32.53 9.18 4.38
CA MET A 1 31.34 8.81 5.17
C MET A 1 30.71 7.64 4.45
N ALA A 2 30.55 6.48 5.10
CA ALA A 2 29.93 5.34 4.45
C ALA A 2 28.46 5.67 4.17
N GLU A 3 28.05 5.51 2.91
CA GLU A 3 26.68 5.66 2.47
C GLU A 3 25.85 4.58 3.19
N TYR A 4 24.90 4.99 4.03
CA TYR A 4 24.03 4.07 4.74
C TYR A 4 23.08 3.43 3.72
N GLU A 5 23.32 2.17 3.36
CA GLU A 5 22.55 1.45 2.35
C GLU A 5 21.11 1.09 2.74
N GLY A 6 20.62 1.53 3.91
CA GLY A 6 19.27 1.16 4.38
C GLY A 6 19.14 -0.30 4.78
N GLU A 7 18.09 -0.60 5.55
CA GLU A 7 17.64 -1.98 5.75
C GLU A 7 16.97 -2.46 4.46
N THR A 8 17.29 -3.67 3.99
CA THR A 8 16.71 -4.24 2.77
C THR A 8 16.00 -5.55 3.08
N LEU A 9 15.00 -5.92 2.29
CA LEU A 9 14.27 -7.18 2.48
C LEU A 9 15.18 -8.42 2.48
N ALA A 10 16.33 -8.34 1.80
CA ALA A 10 17.35 -9.39 1.77
C ALA A 10 18.17 -9.49 3.07
N LYS A 11 18.38 -8.36 3.76
CA LYS A 11 19.10 -8.29 5.06
C LYS A 11 18.15 -8.61 6.24
N TRP A 12 16.83 -8.46 6.05
CA TRP A 12 15.82 -8.75 7.07
C TRP A 12 15.63 -10.26 7.31
N PRO A 13 15.36 -10.71 8.54
CA PRO A 13 15.05 -12.12 8.82
C PRO A 13 13.91 -12.65 7.95
N GLN A 14 14.06 -13.87 7.45
CA GLN A 14 13.01 -14.53 6.68
C GLN A 14 11.83 -14.88 7.60
N LEU A 15 10.65 -14.34 7.26
CA LEU A 15 9.46 -14.51 8.07
C LEU A 15 8.66 -15.71 7.60
N ASN A 16 8.28 -16.56 8.55
CA ASN A 16 7.45 -17.73 8.33
C ASN A 16 6.20 -17.66 9.23
N ARG A 17 5.26 -18.60 9.03
CA ARG A 17 3.98 -18.61 9.75
C ARG A 17 4.10 -18.64 11.29
N PHE A 18 5.26 -19.01 11.83
CA PHE A 18 5.48 -19.15 13.27
C PHE A 18 6.02 -17.88 13.92
N ASN A 19 6.73 -17.02 13.18
CA ASN A 19 7.35 -15.80 13.72
C ASN A 19 6.79 -14.50 13.12
N VAL A 20 5.92 -14.58 12.11
CA VAL A 20 5.36 -13.41 11.42
C VAL A 20 4.58 -12.49 12.33
N ALA A 21 3.88 -13.04 13.33
CA ALA A 21 3.07 -12.27 14.28
C ALA A 21 3.90 -11.51 15.31
N ASP A 22 5.15 -11.95 15.54
CA ASP A 22 6.07 -11.32 16.50
C ASP A 22 6.79 -10.10 15.91
N GLN A 23 6.69 -9.92 14.59
CA GLN A 23 7.35 -8.84 13.86
C GLN A 23 6.37 -7.73 13.54
N PRO A 24 6.73 -6.46 13.81
CA PRO A 24 5.94 -5.33 13.37
C PRO A 24 5.81 -5.36 11.84
N SER A 25 4.60 -5.17 11.33
CA SER A 25 4.29 -5.27 9.89
C SER A 25 4.72 -6.61 9.26
N GLY A 26 4.83 -7.68 10.07
CA GLY A 26 5.41 -8.96 9.65
C GLY A 26 4.68 -9.59 8.48
N HIS A 27 3.36 -9.48 8.40
CA HIS A 27 2.60 -10.00 7.26
C HIS A 27 2.90 -9.26 5.94
N THR A 28 3.12 -7.96 5.99
CA THR A 28 3.54 -7.18 4.82
C THR A 28 4.94 -7.59 4.39
N ILE A 29 5.89 -7.65 5.32
CA ILE A 29 7.28 -8.05 5.05
C ILE A 29 7.34 -9.49 4.51
N GLN A 30 6.58 -10.40 5.10
CA GLN A 30 6.49 -11.79 4.64
C GLN A 30 5.91 -11.88 3.22
N ALA A 31 4.84 -11.14 2.93
CA ALA A 31 4.25 -11.13 1.59
C ALA A 31 5.27 -10.62 0.56
N MET A 32 6.02 -9.57 0.88
CA MET A 32 7.09 -9.05 0.02
C MET A 32 8.20 -10.08 -0.20
N GLN A 33 8.67 -10.74 0.86
CA GLN A 33 9.69 -11.81 0.77
C GLN A 33 9.21 -13.00 -0.06
N GLN A 34 7.95 -13.41 0.11
CA GLN A 34 7.40 -14.61 -0.53
C GLN A 34 7.01 -14.40 -1.97
N THR A 35 6.57 -13.20 -2.34
CA THR A 35 6.10 -12.91 -3.70
C THR A 35 7.19 -12.24 -4.53
N GLY A 36 8.12 -11.51 -3.90
CA GLY A 36 9.07 -10.64 -4.60
C GLY A 36 8.50 -9.29 -4.99
N PHE A 37 7.20 -9.04 -4.77
CA PHE A 37 6.59 -7.72 -4.91
C PHE A 37 6.98 -6.87 -3.72
N HIS A 38 7.86 -5.90 -3.95
CA HIS A 38 8.42 -5.10 -2.87
C HIS A 38 7.67 -3.80 -2.62
N THR A 39 6.73 -3.39 -3.48
CA THR A 39 5.95 -2.17 -3.28
C THR A 39 4.70 -2.46 -2.45
N TRP A 40 4.35 -1.55 -1.54
CA TRP A 40 3.05 -1.53 -0.86
C TRP A 40 2.43 -0.14 -1.02
N VAL A 41 1.12 -0.08 -1.20
CA VAL A 41 0.46 1.13 -1.70
C VAL A 41 -0.69 1.62 -0.84
N PHE A 42 -0.91 2.93 -0.83
CA PHE A 42 -2.22 3.53 -0.54
C PHE A 42 -2.70 4.32 -1.75
N VAL A 43 -3.98 4.15 -2.10
CA VAL A 43 -4.63 4.92 -3.17
C VAL A 43 -5.71 5.80 -2.57
N PHE A 44 -5.52 7.11 -2.63
CA PHE A 44 -6.46 8.11 -2.12
C PHE A 44 -7.26 8.73 -3.26
N TYR A 45 -8.59 8.61 -3.18
CA TYR A 45 -9.51 9.21 -4.13
C TYR A 45 -10.04 10.55 -3.62
N ARG A 46 -9.77 11.63 -4.35
CA ARG A 46 -10.38 12.92 -4.04
C ARG A 46 -11.79 12.99 -4.61
N CYS A 47 -12.78 13.11 -3.73
CA CYS A 47 -14.18 13.17 -4.13
C CYS A 47 -14.82 14.56 -3.96
N THR A 48 -14.08 15.52 -3.38
CA THR A 48 -14.56 16.88 -3.17
C THR A 48 -13.50 17.89 -3.58
N TYR A 49 -13.92 18.91 -4.33
CA TYR A 49 -13.02 19.86 -5.00
C TYR A 49 -13.27 21.32 -4.59
N SER A 50 -14.01 21.53 -3.50
CA SER A 50 -14.40 22.86 -3.04
C SER A 50 -13.29 23.62 -2.31
N ASP A 51 -12.27 22.92 -1.78
CA ASP A 51 -11.17 23.52 -1.01
C ASP A 51 -9.86 22.74 -1.24
N ASP A 52 -9.03 23.25 -2.14
CA ASP A 52 -7.70 22.68 -2.43
C ASP A 52 -6.72 22.84 -1.25
N ALA A 53 -6.83 23.92 -0.49
CA ALA A 53 -5.91 24.18 0.61
C ALA A 53 -6.15 23.19 1.76
N ALA A 54 -7.42 22.88 2.06
CA ALA A 54 -7.78 21.85 3.02
C ALA A 54 -7.34 20.45 2.55
N TRP A 55 -7.55 20.14 1.27
CA TRP A 55 -7.11 18.88 0.67
C TRP A 55 -5.59 18.69 0.80
N ASN A 56 -4.81 19.68 0.40
CA ASN A 56 -3.35 19.61 0.46
C ASN A 56 -2.83 19.43 1.90
N ARG A 57 -3.46 20.10 2.88
CA ARG A 57 -3.14 19.88 4.30
C ARG A 57 -3.46 18.45 4.75
N TYR A 58 -4.58 17.89 4.28
CA TYR A 58 -4.96 16.52 4.61
C TYR A 58 -3.99 15.49 4.03
N VAL A 59 -3.62 15.61 2.74
CA VAL A 59 -2.65 14.70 2.11
C VAL A 59 -1.29 14.78 2.80
N ALA A 60 -0.80 15.99 3.11
CA ALA A 60 0.45 16.18 3.84
C ALA A 60 0.39 15.58 5.26
N PHE A 61 -0.76 15.71 5.94
CA PHE A 61 -0.98 15.07 7.24
C PHE A 61 -0.94 13.55 7.13
N MET A 62 -1.58 12.94 6.13
CA MET A 62 -1.56 11.49 5.92
C MET A 62 -0.13 10.97 5.70
N HIS A 63 0.67 11.63 4.86
CA HIS A 63 2.09 11.26 4.69
C HIS A 63 2.84 11.27 6.03
N LYS A 64 2.66 12.32 6.83
CA LYS A 64 3.31 12.44 8.14
C LYS A 64 2.86 11.35 9.11
N GLU A 65 1.57 11.04 9.15
CA GLU A 65 1.04 10.01 10.05
C GLU A 65 1.48 8.60 9.65
N ILE A 66 1.59 8.31 8.35
CA ILE A 66 2.14 7.04 7.87
C ILE A 66 3.62 6.91 8.29
N ALA A 67 4.43 7.94 8.04
CA ALA A 67 5.84 7.95 8.46
C ALA A 67 5.97 7.75 9.98
N ARG A 68 5.20 8.49 10.78
CA ARG A 68 5.15 8.34 12.24
C ARG A 68 4.72 6.95 12.67
N SER A 69 3.74 6.34 12.00
CA SER A 69 3.30 4.98 12.30
C SER A 69 4.40 3.95 12.04
N LEU A 70 5.15 4.12 10.94
CA LEU A 70 6.28 3.25 10.62
C LEU A 70 7.40 3.41 11.66
N GLU A 71 7.73 4.64 12.06
CA GLU A 71 8.72 4.93 13.09
C GLU A 71 8.35 4.28 14.43
N VAL A 72 7.10 4.45 14.88
CA VAL A 72 6.61 3.86 16.13
C VAL A 72 6.65 2.33 16.08
N SER A 73 6.41 1.74 14.91
CA SER A 73 6.51 0.29 14.71
C SER A 73 7.94 -0.22 14.55
N GLY A 74 8.93 0.67 14.36
CA GLY A 74 10.32 0.33 14.08
C GLY A 74 10.56 -0.28 12.70
N THR A 75 9.68 -0.01 11.74
CA THR A 75 9.75 -0.53 10.35
C THR A 75 10.02 0.55 9.32
N ASP A 76 10.19 1.79 9.75
CA ASP A 76 10.49 2.95 8.91
C ASP A 76 11.75 2.77 8.08
N LEU A 77 12.81 2.18 8.65
CA LEU A 77 14.08 1.94 7.94
C LEU A 77 13.95 0.94 6.79
N LEU A 78 12.95 0.05 6.83
CA LEU A 78 12.72 -0.96 5.80
C LEU A 78 11.58 -0.57 4.87
N LEU A 79 10.39 -0.29 5.41
CA LEU A 79 9.15 -0.18 4.63
C LEU A 79 8.96 1.17 3.96
N THR A 80 9.57 2.25 4.46
CA THR A 80 9.38 3.59 3.88
C THR A 80 9.85 3.66 2.43
N GLN A 81 10.95 2.99 2.08
CA GLN A 81 11.50 2.99 0.72
C GLN A 81 10.60 2.25 -0.29
N TYR A 82 9.67 1.45 0.22
CA TYR A 82 8.77 0.58 -0.55
C TYR A 82 7.34 1.12 -0.61
N LEU A 83 7.06 2.23 0.09
CA LEU A 83 5.75 2.85 0.12
C LEU A 83 5.50 3.65 -1.15
N ASP A 84 4.40 3.36 -1.83
CA ASP A 84 3.84 4.23 -2.86
C ASP A 84 2.50 4.80 -2.39
N MET A 85 2.35 6.12 -2.51
CA MET A 85 1.11 6.81 -2.14
C MET A 85 0.55 7.51 -3.36
N THR A 86 -0.45 6.87 -3.98
CA THR A 86 -1.11 7.40 -5.18
C THR A 86 -2.31 8.24 -4.78
N VAL A 87 -2.39 9.45 -5.32
CA VAL A 87 -3.57 10.30 -5.22
C VAL A 87 -4.25 10.35 -6.58
N VAL A 88 -5.51 9.96 -6.64
CA VAL A 88 -6.33 9.97 -7.87
C VAL A 88 -7.29 11.16 -7.80
N GLU A 89 -7.12 12.06 -8.76
CA GLU A 89 -7.95 13.25 -8.94
C GLU A 89 -8.51 13.27 -10.36
N ASP A 90 -9.83 13.26 -10.45
CA ASP A 90 -10.58 13.48 -11.68
C ASP A 90 -11.89 14.19 -11.29
N PRO A 91 -11.90 15.53 -11.23
CA PRO A 91 -13.07 16.29 -10.86
C PRO A 91 -14.30 16.01 -11.74
N SER A 92 -14.10 15.53 -12.98
CA SER A 92 -15.19 15.29 -13.91
C SER A 92 -16.00 14.03 -13.57
N THR A 93 -15.35 13.02 -13.01
CA THR A 93 -15.98 11.73 -12.67
C THR A 93 -16.08 11.50 -11.15
N LEU A 94 -15.19 12.10 -10.36
CA LEU A 94 -15.08 11.85 -8.92
C LEU A 94 -15.73 12.92 -8.04
N ASN A 95 -16.07 14.11 -8.56
CA ASN A 95 -16.70 15.14 -7.75
C ASN A 95 -18.10 14.71 -7.29
N ASN A 96 -18.27 14.59 -5.97
CA ASN A 96 -19.45 14.00 -5.32
C ASN A 96 -19.73 12.54 -5.73
N ALA A 97 -18.71 11.78 -6.14
CA ALA A 97 -18.87 10.38 -6.47
C ALA A 97 -19.36 9.57 -5.26
N SER A 98 -20.22 8.59 -5.54
CA SER A 98 -20.63 7.62 -4.53
C SER A 98 -19.51 6.63 -4.23
N LYS A 99 -19.57 5.97 -3.06
CA LYS A 99 -18.64 4.89 -2.72
C LYS A 99 -18.62 3.76 -3.77
N ALA A 100 -19.76 3.50 -4.43
CA ALA A 100 -19.85 2.49 -5.48
C ALA A 100 -19.08 2.91 -6.73
N ALA A 101 -19.21 4.17 -7.16
CA ALA A 101 -18.48 4.71 -8.30
C ALA A 101 -16.96 4.75 -8.04
N VAL A 102 -16.53 5.12 -6.82
CA VAL A 102 -15.11 5.05 -6.44
C VAL A 102 -14.58 3.63 -6.47
N ARG A 103 -15.39 2.64 -6.02
CA ARG A 103 -14.99 1.23 -6.08
C ARG A 103 -14.82 0.75 -7.52
N GLU A 104 -15.76 1.07 -8.40
CA GLU A 104 -15.66 0.76 -9.83
C GLU A 104 -14.41 1.40 -10.46
N HIS A 105 -14.14 2.66 -10.13
CA HIS A 105 -12.93 3.34 -10.60
C HIS A 105 -11.65 2.66 -10.08
N PHE A 106 -11.66 2.16 -8.84
CA PHE A 106 -10.54 1.40 -8.29
C PHE A 106 -10.36 0.05 -8.99
N GLU A 107 -11.43 -0.69 -9.25
CA GLU A 107 -11.38 -1.96 -10.00
C GLU A 107 -10.80 -1.76 -11.41
N ASN A 108 -11.24 -0.70 -12.10
CA ASN A 108 -10.70 -0.34 -13.41
C ASN A 108 -9.23 0.08 -13.34
N TRP A 109 -8.84 0.82 -12.29
CA TRP A 109 -7.44 1.18 -12.06
C TRP A 109 -6.58 -0.06 -11.82
N VAL A 110 -7.04 -1.03 -11.03
CA VAL A 110 -6.33 -2.30 -10.82
C VAL A 110 -6.16 -3.05 -12.15
N ASP A 111 -7.24 -3.20 -12.93
CA ASP A 111 -7.18 -3.89 -14.21
C ASP A 111 -6.22 -3.18 -15.20
N ALA A 112 -6.15 -1.85 -15.18
CA ALA A 112 -5.23 -1.07 -16.02
C ALA A 112 -3.76 -1.12 -15.58
N ASN A 113 -3.50 -1.26 -14.28
CA ASN A 113 -2.14 -1.32 -13.72
C ASN A 113 -1.63 -2.77 -13.54
N GLN A 114 -2.47 -3.76 -13.83
CA GLN A 114 -2.15 -5.16 -13.64
C GLN A 114 -0.87 -5.57 -14.38
N ASP A 115 -0.66 -5.08 -15.60
CA ASP A 115 0.51 -5.45 -16.42
C ASP A 115 1.82 -4.86 -15.86
N GLN A 116 1.75 -3.75 -15.12
CA GLN A 116 2.92 -3.16 -14.46
C GLN A 116 3.37 -4.01 -13.27
N GLU A 117 2.43 -4.61 -12.53
CA GLU A 117 2.73 -5.58 -11.48
C GLU A 117 3.24 -6.91 -12.07
N LYS A 118 2.63 -7.39 -13.17
CA LYS A 118 3.01 -8.62 -13.87
C LYS A 118 4.36 -8.55 -14.61
N GLY A 119 4.97 -7.38 -14.72
CA GLY A 119 6.30 -7.21 -15.32
C GLY A 119 7.42 -7.02 -14.28
N GLY A 120 7.06 -6.96 -12.99
CA GLY A 120 7.98 -6.57 -11.92
C GLY A 120 8.80 -7.72 -11.33
N PRO A 121 9.79 -7.39 -10.45
CA PRO A 121 10.45 -8.38 -9.61
C PRO A 121 9.41 -9.22 -8.87
N GLY A 122 9.56 -10.55 -8.89
CA GLY A 122 8.62 -11.47 -8.25
C GLY A 122 7.55 -12.08 -9.17
N TRP A 123 7.33 -11.56 -10.39
CA TRP A 123 6.31 -12.13 -11.29
C TRP A 123 6.56 -13.61 -11.66
N ASP A 124 7.82 -14.02 -11.84
CA ASP A 124 8.18 -15.42 -12.12
C ASP A 124 7.92 -16.35 -10.92
N ASN A 125 7.51 -15.81 -9.77
CA ASN A 125 7.19 -16.59 -8.58
C ASN A 125 5.79 -17.22 -8.68
N PRO A 126 5.66 -18.56 -8.60
CA PRO A 126 4.36 -19.22 -8.65
C PRO A 126 3.37 -18.76 -7.56
N LEU A 127 3.88 -18.34 -6.38
CA LEU A 127 3.03 -17.78 -5.32
C LEU A 127 2.48 -16.41 -5.72
N ALA A 128 3.30 -15.56 -6.34
CA ALA A 128 2.89 -14.25 -6.86
C ALA A 128 1.80 -14.40 -7.93
N GLN A 129 1.97 -15.35 -8.84
CA GLN A 129 0.97 -15.65 -9.88
C GLN A 129 -0.33 -16.18 -9.26
N SER A 130 -0.25 -17.04 -8.24
CA SER A 130 -1.42 -17.57 -7.52
C SER A 130 -2.22 -16.48 -6.80
N VAL A 131 -1.55 -15.56 -6.10
CA VAL A 131 -2.24 -14.46 -5.38
C VAL A 131 -2.80 -13.40 -6.34
N SER A 132 -2.12 -13.14 -7.46
CA SER A 132 -2.60 -12.20 -8.49
C SER A 132 -3.83 -12.71 -9.28
N ASN A 133 -4.03 -14.04 -9.31
CA ASN A 133 -5.20 -14.69 -9.91
C ASN A 133 -6.42 -14.71 -8.98
N VAL A 134 -6.26 -14.35 -7.70
CA VAL A 134 -7.39 -14.07 -6.82
C VAL A 134 -7.87 -12.66 -7.14
N LYS A 135 -8.70 -12.55 -8.19
CA LYS A 135 -9.51 -11.35 -8.40
C LYS A 135 -10.40 -11.23 -7.17
N VAL A 136 -10.00 -10.38 -6.22
CA VAL A 136 -10.75 -10.04 -5.00
C VAL A 136 -10.69 -11.10 -3.89
N LEU A 137 -9.76 -10.93 -2.93
CA LEU A 137 -10.27 -10.89 -1.56
C LEU A 137 -10.88 -9.50 -1.38
N ALA A 138 -12.19 -9.51 -1.25
CA ALA A 138 -13.03 -8.35 -1.01
C ALA A 138 -12.53 -7.57 0.23
N PRO A 139 -12.94 -6.29 0.38
CA PRO A 139 -12.24 -5.22 1.11
C PRO A 139 -12.14 -5.37 2.64
N GLU A 140 -12.31 -6.57 3.19
CA GLU A 140 -12.43 -6.81 4.63
C GLU A 140 -11.18 -7.43 5.27
N ALA A 141 -10.10 -7.65 4.51
CA ALA A 141 -8.89 -8.32 5.00
C ALA A 141 -7.61 -7.48 4.97
N VAL A 142 -7.60 -6.31 4.33
CA VAL A 142 -6.56 -5.30 4.63
C VAL A 142 -7.08 -4.51 5.82
N ASN A 143 -6.47 -4.78 6.97
CA ASN A 143 -6.75 -4.21 8.27
C ASN A 143 -6.55 -2.68 8.26
N LEU A 144 -7.46 -1.93 7.62
CA LEU A 144 -7.76 -0.53 7.94
C LEU A 144 -8.53 -0.51 9.26
N ARG A 145 -7.88 -1.02 10.31
CA ARG A 145 -8.32 -0.81 11.69
C ARG A 145 -7.55 0.36 12.28
N LEU A 146 -7.54 1.46 11.54
CA LEU A 146 -7.20 2.80 12.01
C LEU A 146 -7.88 3.73 11.03
N LEU A 147 -9.05 4.24 11.42
CA LEU A 147 -9.78 5.44 11.02
C LEU A 147 -11.26 5.08 11.14
N PHE A 148 -11.92 5.73 12.11
CA PHE A 148 -13.32 5.57 12.55
C PHE A 148 -13.58 4.47 13.60
N ALA A 149 -13.31 4.82 14.86
CA ALA A 149 -14.23 4.52 15.95
C ALA A 149 -14.87 5.86 16.41
N PRO A 150 -16.13 5.87 16.89
CA PRO A 150 -16.86 7.08 17.29
C PRO A 150 -16.21 7.85 18.43
#